data_AF-A0A971MH39-F1
#
_entry.id   AF-A0A971MH39-F1
#
_cell.length_a   1.000
_cell.length_b   1.000
_cell.length_c   1.000
_cell.angle_alpha   90.00
_cell.angle_beta   90.00
_cell.angle_gamma   90.00
#
_symmetry.space_group_name_H-M   'P 1'
#
loop_
_entity.id
_entity.type
_entity.pdbx_description
1 polymer ?
#
loop_
_entity_poly.entity_id
_entity_poly.type
_entity_poly.pdbx_seq_one_letter_code
_entity_poly.pdbx_strand_id
1 'polypeptide(L)'
;MRKTFLPILALSVLMILLSPKDLSLASNINESKASNNLSKPQSLIFGYSEEVKKTEPLPKNQINYSYVAGYPGGEFRPDDEITRAEIASIFEGLLVGQTFYDKNEIHFLDVKEEDWFYRSVTFMTKQGYMSGYPEGYFEPNMPITRAELVTVLSRYQNATGSKGGTVQFSDIEPDHWAYNDLLMASELGWLKGYADKQFRPNASITRAEAVTLINRVLDRKPDSENIEKNQNEMKKFSDELNHWAHLDICEAANTHEYYLDSDNNEVWTRILNY
;
A
#
# COMPACT_ATOMS: atom_id res chain seq x y z
N MET A 1 -22.65 10.52 6.40
CA MET A 1 -22.26 9.11 6.17
C MET A 1 -21.27 9.05 5.02
N ARG A 2 -19.97 9.13 5.30
CA ARG A 2 -18.94 8.82 4.31
C ARG A 2 -18.78 7.29 4.30
N LYS A 3 -19.19 6.64 3.22
CA LYS A 3 -18.83 5.24 2.99
C LYS A 3 -17.34 5.23 2.64
N THR A 4 -16.51 4.77 3.58
CA THR A 4 -15.13 4.40 3.31
C THR A 4 -15.17 3.26 2.29
N PHE A 5 -14.66 3.53 1.08
CA PHE A 5 -14.39 2.47 0.11
C PHE A 5 -13.14 1.76 0.64
N LEU A 6 -13.29 0.53 1.15
CA LEU A 6 -12.12 -0.33 1.31
C LEU A 6 -11.51 -0.57 -0.09
N PRO A 7 -10.21 -0.34 -0.30
CA PRO A 7 -9.56 -0.76 -1.53
C PRO A 7 -9.63 -2.29 -1.63
N ILE A 8 -9.84 -2.79 -2.84
CA ILE A 8 -10.13 -4.20 -3.19
C ILE A 8 -8.96 -5.16 -2.87
N LEU A 9 -7.84 -4.67 -2.33
CA LEU A 9 -6.63 -5.46 -2.08
C LEU A 9 -6.66 -6.40 -0.87
N ALA A 10 -7.72 -6.43 -0.07
CA ALA A 10 -7.83 -7.42 1.02
C ALA A 10 -8.01 -8.87 0.55
N LEU A 11 -8.14 -9.15 -0.76
CA LEU A 11 -8.46 -10.50 -1.25
C LEU A 11 -7.36 -11.26 -2.01
N SER A 12 -6.24 -10.65 -2.41
CA SER A 12 -5.25 -11.34 -3.26
C SER A 12 -4.04 -11.94 -2.55
N VAL A 13 -3.86 -11.74 -1.23
CA VAL A 13 -2.73 -12.33 -0.48
C VAL A 13 -3.16 -13.49 0.46
N LEU A 14 -4.44 -13.85 0.50
CA LEU A 14 -4.94 -14.99 1.31
C LEU A 14 -5.16 -16.28 0.50
N MET A 15 -4.34 -16.56 -0.51
CA MET A 15 -4.40 -17.83 -1.23
C MET A 15 -3.04 -18.53 -1.37
N ILE A 16 -2.26 -18.53 -0.28
CA ILE A 16 -1.13 -19.45 -0.13
C ILE A 16 -1.26 -20.12 1.24
N LEU A 17 -1.41 -21.45 1.21
CA LEU A 17 -1.49 -22.44 2.30
C LEU A 17 -2.86 -22.69 2.95
N LEU A 18 -3.75 -23.37 2.22
CA LEU A 18 -4.50 -24.48 2.81
C LEU A 18 -4.51 -25.67 1.84
N SER A 19 -3.80 -26.73 2.23
CA SER A 19 -3.96 -28.07 1.65
C SER A 19 -5.37 -28.59 1.99
N PRO A 20 -6.10 -29.24 1.08
CA PRO A 20 -7.50 -29.65 1.28
C PRO A 20 -7.71 -30.83 2.28
N LYS A 21 -6.79 -31.06 3.23
CA LYS A 21 -6.84 -32.22 4.14
C LYS A 21 -7.44 -31.99 5.53
N ASP A 22 -7.73 -30.76 5.96
CA ASP A 22 -8.18 -30.51 7.34
C ASP A 22 -9.67 -30.12 7.50
N LEU A 23 -10.50 -30.30 6.45
CA LEU A 23 -11.97 -30.21 6.56
C LEU A 23 -12.60 -31.57 6.88
N SER A 24 -12.31 -32.16 8.05
CA SER A 24 -13.16 -33.21 8.62
C SER A 24 -12.97 -33.36 10.13
N LEU A 25 -13.50 -32.45 10.94
CA LEU A 25 -13.76 -32.69 12.37
C LEU A 25 -14.70 -31.59 12.91
N ALA A 26 -15.95 -31.60 12.44
CA ALA A 26 -17.02 -30.88 13.10
C ALA A 26 -18.37 -31.54 12.79
N SER A 27 -18.62 -32.71 13.38
CA SER A 27 -19.98 -33.20 13.60
C SER A 27 -19.98 -34.15 14.78
N ASN A 28 -20.73 -33.77 15.82
CA ASN A 28 -21.42 -34.61 16.81
C ASN A 28 -21.21 -34.10 18.25
N ILE A 29 -22.17 -33.30 18.75
CA ILE A 29 -22.63 -33.45 20.13
C ILE A 29 -24.17 -33.36 20.12
N ASN A 30 -24.78 -34.45 20.56
CA ASN A 30 -26.20 -34.71 20.68
C ASN A 30 -26.76 -34.19 22.01
N GLU A 31 -28.06 -33.91 22.03
CA GLU A 31 -28.87 -33.57 23.21
C GLU A 31 -28.89 -34.66 24.30
N SER A 32 -29.04 -34.28 25.58
CA SER A 32 -29.89 -35.00 26.52
C SER A 32 -30.35 -34.14 27.72
N LYS A 33 -31.57 -34.45 28.19
CA LYS A 33 -32.40 -33.78 29.21
C LYS A 33 -32.00 -34.17 30.64
N ALA A 34 -32.25 -33.28 31.62
CA ALA A 34 -32.75 -33.67 32.96
C ALA A 34 -33.36 -32.47 33.72
N SER A 35 -34.54 -32.71 34.31
CA SER A 35 -35.30 -31.84 35.21
C SER A 35 -34.78 -31.88 36.65
N ASN A 36 -35.00 -30.82 37.44
CA ASN A 36 -35.73 -30.87 38.72
C ASN A 36 -35.79 -29.51 39.44
N ASN A 37 -36.88 -29.35 40.17
CA ASN A 37 -37.42 -28.15 40.82
C ASN A 37 -37.09 -28.19 42.33
N LEU A 38 -36.68 -27.07 42.98
CA LEU A 38 -37.23 -26.50 44.24
C LEU A 38 -36.29 -25.56 45.02
N SER A 39 -36.91 -24.48 45.53
CA SER A 39 -36.66 -23.69 46.76
C SER A 39 -35.52 -22.66 46.80
N LYS A 40 -35.92 -21.37 46.92
CA LYS A 40 -35.12 -20.25 47.47
C LYS A 40 -34.94 -20.43 48.99
N PRO A 41 -33.91 -19.80 49.58
CA PRO A 41 -34.17 -18.52 50.27
C PRO A 41 -33.19 -17.41 49.88
N GLN A 42 -33.69 -16.17 49.98
CA GLN A 42 -32.93 -14.93 49.80
C GLN A 42 -31.86 -14.77 50.89
N SER A 43 -30.60 -14.65 50.48
CA SER A 43 -29.56 -13.98 51.26
C SER A 43 -29.01 -12.81 50.45
N LEU A 44 -29.09 -11.61 51.04
CA LEU A 44 -28.46 -10.39 50.56
C LEU A 44 -26.95 -10.58 50.58
N ILE A 45 -26.34 -10.80 49.42
CA ILE A 45 -24.89 -10.70 49.24
C ILE A 45 -24.61 -9.39 48.51
N PHE A 46 -24.01 -8.45 49.23
CA PHE A 46 -23.33 -7.29 48.66
C PHE A 46 -22.05 -7.81 47.98
N GLY A 47 -22.17 -8.21 46.72
CA GLY A 47 -21.05 -8.64 45.89
C GLY A 47 -20.69 -7.55 44.89
N TYR A 48 -19.53 -6.93 45.07
CA TYR A 48 -18.86 -6.18 44.02
C TYR A 48 -18.62 -7.17 42.86
N SER A 49 -19.39 -7.08 41.79
CA SER A 49 -19.07 -7.78 40.55
C SER A 49 -17.97 -6.98 39.87
N GLU A 50 -16.72 -7.42 39.98
CA GLU A 50 -15.75 -7.08 38.93
C GLU A 50 -16.30 -7.68 37.64
N GLU A 51 -16.85 -6.83 36.78
CA GLU A 51 -17.00 -7.18 35.38
C GLU A 51 -15.60 -7.47 34.85
N VAL A 52 -15.24 -8.75 34.78
CA VAL A 52 -14.10 -9.19 34.00
C VAL A 52 -14.42 -8.77 32.57
N LYS A 53 -13.90 -7.61 32.15
CA LYS A 53 -13.88 -7.22 30.74
C LYS A 53 -13.22 -8.38 30.03
N LYS A 54 -14.04 -9.18 29.36
CA LYS A 54 -13.59 -10.19 28.41
C LYS A 54 -12.78 -9.39 27.40
N THR A 55 -11.45 -9.44 27.51
CA THR A 55 -10.56 -8.77 26.57
C THR A 55 -10.95 -9.31 25.20
N GLU A 56 -11.50 -8.44 24.36
CA GLU A 56 -11.67 -8.71 22.94
C GLU A 56 -10.36 -9.38 22.45
N PRO A 57 -10.43 -10.50 21.72
CA PRO A 57 -9.23 -11.11 21.18
C PRO A 57 -8.45 -10.04 20.40
N LEU A 58 -7.14 -9.97 20.62
CA LEU A 58 -6.29 -9.00 19.93
C LEU A 58 -6.55 -9.10 18.42
N PRO A 59 -6.69 -7.95 17.72
CA PRO A 59 -6.91 -7.95 16.29
C PRO A 59 -5.79 -8.74 15.59
N LYS A 60 -6.15 -9.48 14.55
CA LYS A 60 -5.17 -10.27 13.79
C LYS A 60 -4.21 -9.31 13.08
N ASN A 61 -2.91 -9.46 13.36
CA ASN A 61 -1.88 -8.68 12.69
C ASN A 61 -1.90 -8.91 11.16
N GLN A 62 -1.77 -7.82 10.42
CA GLN A 62 -1.53 -7.73 8.98
C GLN A 62 -0.05 -7.42 8.74
N ILE A 63 0.42 -7.55 7.49
CA ILE A 63 1.80 -7.23 7.11
C ILE A 63 1.79 -6.21 5.98
N ASN A 64 2.48 -5.10 6.20
CA ASN A 64 2.87 -4.19 5.14
C ASN A 64 4.29 -4.56 4.69
N TYR A 65 4.42 -4.97 3.43
CA TYR A 65 5.74 -5.22 2.83
C TYR A 65 6.39 -3.91 2.43
N SER A 66 7.70 -3.78 2.70
CA SER A 66 8.50 -2.71 2.11
C SER A 66 8.49 -2.82 0.59
N TYR A 67 8.41 -1.68 -0.08
CA TYR A 67 8.36 -1.60 -1.53
C TYR A 67 9.41 -0.67 -2.13
N VAL A 68 10.17 0.05 -1.28
CA VAL A 68 11.26 0.91 -1.70
C VAL A 68 12.53 0.59 -0.94
N ALA A 69 13.66 0.77 -1.61
CA ALA A 69 14.99 0.72 -1.01
C ALA A 69 15.72 2.05 -1.26
N GLY A 70 16.72 2.33 -0.42
CA GLY A 70 17.66 3.42 -0.67
C GLY A 70 18.74 3.03 -1.67
N TYR A 71 19.62 3.96 -1.95
CA TYR A 71 20.73 3.79 -2.88
C TYR A 71 21.95 3.15 -2.22
N PRO A 72 22.86 2.57 -3.03
CA PRO A 72 24.21 2.28 -2.58
C PRO A 72 24.84 3.52 -1.92
N GLY A 73 25.32 3.37 -0.69
CA GLY A 73 25.83 4.49 0.12
C GLY A 73 24.96 4.85 1.32
N GLY A 74 23.72 4.32 1.42
CA GLY A 74 22.87 4.49 2.59
C GLY A 74 21.99 5.75 2.56
N GLU A 75 21.84 6.37 1.40
CA GLU A 75 20.96 7.53 1.17
C GLU A 75 19.60 7.07 0.61
N PHE A 76 18.54 7.82 0.92
CA PHE A 76 17.23 7.66 0.28
C PHE A 76 17.07 8.57 -0.94
N ARG A 77 17.72 9.74 -0.92
CA ARG A 77 17.64 10.84 -1.89
C ARG A 77 16.21 11.37 -2.07
N PRO A 78 15.58 11.88 -1.00
CA PRO A 78 14.16 12.23 -1.02
C PRO A 78 13.79 13.33 -2.02
N ASP A 79 14.72 14.26 -2.28
CA ASP A 79 14.50 15.42 -3.15
C ASP A 79 14.93 15.18 -4.61
N ASP A 80 15.58 14.04 -4.89
CA ASP A 80 15.93 13.68 -6.27
C ASP A 80 14.66 13.29 -7.05
N GLU A 81 14.64 13.63 -8.34
CA GLU A 81 13.58 13.18 -9.25
C GLU A 81 13.67 11.67 -9.45
N ILE A 82 12.53 10.97 -9.33
CA ILE A 82 12.49 9.51 -9.48
C ILE A 82 12.34 9.11 -10.94
N THR A 83 13.13 8.14 -11.38
CA THR A 83 13.12 7.69 -12.77
C THR A 83 11.99 6.69 -13.06
N ARG A 84 11.69 6.52 -14.34
CA ARG A 84 10.73 5.51 -14.82
C ARG A 84 11.14 4.08 -14.44
N ALA A 85 12.43 3.76 -14.51
CA ALA A 85 12.95 2.45 -14.07
C ALA A 85 12.75 2.21 -12.56
N GLU A 86 13.00 3.21 -11.74
CA GLU A 86 12.81 3.10 -10.29
C GLU A 86 11.35 2.90 -9.90
N ILE A 87 10.42 3.59 -10.55
CA ILE A 87 8.99 3.32 -10.38
C ILE A 87 8.65 1.88 -10.80
N ALA A 88 9.18 1.41 -11.94
CA ALA A 88 8.93 0.03 -12.36
C ALA A 88 9.38 -0.98 -11.28
N SER A 89 10.55 -0.78 -10.69
CA SER A 89 11.08 -1.65 -9.63
C SER A 89 10.32 -1.54 -8.30
N ILE A 90 9.84 -0.35 -7.93
CA ILE A 90 8.98 -0.17 -6.75
C ILE A 90 7.69 -0.99 -6.89
N PHE A 91 7.02 -0.90 -8.03
CA PHE A 91 5.77 -1.61 -8.25
C PHE A 91 5.95 -3.12 -8.42
N GLU A 92 7.08 -3.57 -9.00
CA GLU A 92 7.42 -4.99 -8.96
C GLU A 92 7.53 -5.50 -7.51
N GLY A 93 8.14 -4.71 -6.61
CA GLY A 93 8.20 -5.00 -5.18
C GLY A 93 6.82 -5.14 -4.52
N LEU A 94 5.84 -4.33 -4.94
CA LEU A 94 4.45 -4.44 -4.49
C LEU A 94 3.72 -5.68 -5.03
N LEU A 95 4.27 -6.35 -6.05
CA LEU A 95 3.64 -7.48 -6.76
C LEU A 95 4.38 -8.81 -6.52
N VAL A 96 5.29 -8.84 -5.54
CA VAL A 96 6.08 -10.04 -5.17
C VAL A 96 5.16 -11.23 -4.88
N GLY A 97 5.47 -12.37 -5.50
CA GLY A 97 4.70 -13.62 -5.41
C GLY A 97 3.96 -13.99 -6.70
N GLN A 98 3.84 -13.06 -7.66
CA GLN A 98 3.40 -13.40 -9.00
C GLN A 98 4.55 -14.05 -9.78
N THR A 99 4.38 -15.31 -10.15
CA THR A 99 5.36 -16.01 -11.00
C THR A 99 5.18 -15.55 -12.44
N PHE A 100 6.30 -15.24 -13.11
CA PHE A 100 6.33 -15.20 -14.57
C PHE A 100 7.53 -15.99 -15.09
N TYR A 101 7.21 -17.05 -15.82
CA TYR A 101 8.07 -17.67 -16.82
C TYR A 101 7.28 -17.63 -18.12
N ASP A 102 7.38 -16.53 -18.85
CA ASP A 102 6.91 -16.54 -20.22
C ASP A 102 7.76 -15.59 -21.07
N LYS A 103 8.47 -16.22 -22.00
CA LYS A 103 9.61 -15.72 -22.78
C LYS A 103 9.19 -14.92 -24.02
N ASN A 104 7.94 -14.45 -24.05
CA ASN A 104 7.54 -13.41 -24.99
C ASN A 104 8.14 -12.10 -24.47
N GLU A 105 9.34 -11.80 -24.97
CA GLU A 105 10.20 -10.71 -24.54
C GLU A 105 9.63 -9.38 -25.08
N ILE A 106 9.14 -8.54 -24.17
CA ILE A 106 8.95 -7.14 -24.48
C ILE A 106 10.34 -6.55 -24.65
N HIS A 107 10.63 -6.05 -25.85
CA HIS A 107 11.92 -5.43 -26.16
C HIS A 107 11.76 -3.94 -26.34
N PHE A 108 12.57 -3.18 -25.61
CA PHE A 108 12.81 -1.77 -25.88
C PHE A 108 14.25 -1.59 -26.36
N LEU A 109 14.49 -0.58 -27.20
CA LEU A 109 15.80 -0.32 -27.79
C LEU A 109 16.86 0.12 -26.76
N ASP A 110 16.40 0.61 -25.61
CA ASP A 110 17.19 1.19 -24.52
C ASP A 110 17.10 0.39 -23.20
N VAL A 111 16.60 -0.85 -23.26
CA VAL A 111 16.49 -1.76 -22.10
C VAL A 111 17.12 -3.10 -22.47
N LYS A 112 18.26 -3.41 -21.84
CA LYS A 112 19.05 -4.63 -22.09
C LYS A 112 18.92 -5.61 -20.94
N GLU A 113 19.09 -6.91 -21.20
CA GLU A 113 18.94 -7.96 -20.18
C GLU A 113 19.84 -7.78 -18.96
N GLU A 114 21.02 -7.20 -19.15
CA GLU A 114 21.99 -6.89 -18.09
C GLU A 114 21.63 -5.67 -17.23
N ASP A 115 20.64 -4.86 -17.63
CA ASP A 115 20.22 -3.69 -16.86
C ASP A 115 19.49 -4.12 -15.58
N TRP A 116 19.81 -3.47 -14.47
CA TRP A 116 19.21 -3.79 -13.15
C TRP A 116 17.67 -3.68 -13.14
N PHE A 117 17.11 -2.84 -14.03
CA PHE A 117 15.67 -2.61 -14.18
C PHE A 117 15.02 -3.50 -15.24
N TYR A 118 15.77 -4.31 -15.99
CA TYR A 118 15.24 -5.09 -17.13
C TYR A 118 14.00 -5.89 -16.74
N ARG A 119 14.11 -6.64 -15.65
CA ARG A 119 13.04 -7.48 -15.14
C ARG A 119 11.83 -6.65 -14.72
N SER A 120 12.02 -5.56 -13.99
CA SER A 120 10.91 -4.72 -13.53
C SER A 120 10.19 -4.04 -14.68
N VAL A 121 10.92 -3.48 -15.64
CA VAL A 121 10.38 -2.79 -16.82
C VAL A 121 9.59 -3.76 -17.69
N THR A 122 10.15 -4.93 -17.99
CA THR A 122 9.48 -5.96 -18.79
C THR A 122 8.22 -6.48 -18.09
N PHE A 123 8.29 -6.72 -16.78
CA PHE A 123 7.13 -7.15 -15.98
C PHE A 123 6.01 -6.10 -15.98
N MET A 124 6.32 -4.85 -15.61
CA MET A 124 5.34 -3.77 -15.53
C MET A 124 4.70 -3.45 -16.89
N THR A 125 5.47 -3.58 -17.97
CA THR A 125 4.94 -3.42 -19.33
C THR A 125 4.03 -4.59 -19.71
N LYS A 126 4.41 -5.82 -19.37
CA LYS A 126 3.61 -7.02 -19.66
C LYS A 126 2.29 -7.04 -18.91
N GLN A 127 2.26 -6.53 -17.68
CA GLN A 127 1.03 -6.35 -16.91
C GLN A 127 0.17 -5.16 -17.42
N GLY A 128 0.69 -4.35 -18.35
CA GLY A 128 -0.01 -3.17 -18.87
C GLY A 128 -0.04 -1.99 -17.91
N TYR A 129 0.75 -2.00 -16.84
CA TYR A 129 0.82 -0.90 -15.88
C TYR A 129 1.65 0.27 -16.42
N MET A 130 2.76 -0.04 -17.09
CA MET A 130 3.61 0.94 -17.78
C MET A 130 3.68 0.64 -19.28
N SER A 131 4.06 1.64 -20.07
CA SER A 131 4.27 1.51 -21.50
C SER A 131 5.50 2.32 -21.92
N GLY A 132 6.18 1.87 -22.97
CA GLY A 132 7.18 2.68 -23.67
C GLY A 132 6.54 3.68 -24.64
N TYR A 133 7.41 4.36 -25.38
CA TYR A 133 7.07 5.35 -26.38
C TYR A 133 6.93 4.73 -27.78
N PRO A 134 6.20 5.38 -28.71
CA PRO A 134 5.91 4.86 -30.06
C PRO A 134 7.13 4.42 -30.89
N GLU A 135 8.32 4.91 -30.57
CA GLU A 135 9.58 4.62 -31.25
C GLU A 135 10.29 3.36 -30.71
N GLY A 136 9.69 2.65 -29.75
CA GLY A 136 10.26 1.43 -29.17
C GLY A 136 11.25 1.67 -28.02
N TYR A 137 11.22 2.86 -27.42
CA TYR A 137 12.03 3.24 -26.26
C TYR A 137 11.18 3.18 -24.98
N PHE A 138 11.79 2.83 -23.85
CA PHE A 138 11.15 2.95 -22.55
C PHE A 138 11.53 4.22 -21.81
N GLU A 139 12.71 4.77 -22.11
CA GLU A 139 13.37 5.88 -21.41
C GLU A 139 13.55 5.61 -19.91
N PRO A 140 14.27 4.54 -19.51
CA PRO A 140 14.32 4.08 -18.12
C PRO A 140 14.90 5.11 -17.15
N ASN A 141 15.86 5.91 -17.62
CA ASN A 141 16.57 6.88 -16.80
C ASN A 141 15.91 8.27 -16.81
N MET A 142 14.84 8.47 -17.58
CA MET A 142 14.11 9.72 -17.56
C MET A 142 13.28 9.82 -16.27
N PRO A 143 13.24 11.00 -15.63
CA PRO A 143 12.28 11.31 -14.58
C PRO A 143 10.85 11.02 -15.02
N ILE A 144 10.07 10.43 -14.13
CA ILE A 144 8.64 10.24 -14.35
C ILE A 144 7.87 11.48 -13.90
N THR A 145 6.84 11.84 -14.65
CA THR A 145 5.94 12.94 -14.28
C THR A 145 4.92 12.51 -13.23
N ARG A 146 4.36 13.51 -12.53
CA ARG A 146 3.28 13.30 -11.56
C ARG A 146 2.04 12.64 -12.20
N ALA A 147 1.67 13.04 -13.42
CA ALA A 147 0.56 12.42 -14.14
C ALA A 147 0.85 10.97 -14.53
N GLU A 148 2.05 10.66 -15.04
CA GLU A 148 2.43 9.29 -15.35
C GLU A 148 2.35 8.38 -14.13
N LEU A 149 2.89 8.79 -12.98
CA LEU A 149 2.79 7.99 -11.75
C LEU A 149 1.33 7.73 -11.35
N VAL A 150 0.46 8.74 -11.45
CA VAL A 150 -0.98 8.57 -11.18
C VAL A 150 -1.63 7.57 -12.14
N THR A 151 -1.24 7.56 -13.42
CA THR A 151 -1.78 6.59 -14.38
C THR A 151 -1.33 5.16 -14.05
N VAL A 152 -0.07 4.98 -13.62
CA VAL A 152 0.44 3.68 -13.15
C VAL A 152 -0.34 3.21 -11.92
N LEU A 153 -0.55 4.09 -10.93
CA LEU A 153 -1.32 3.80 -9.72
C LEU A 153 -2.78 3.45 -10.02
N SER A 154 -3.41 4.17 -10.94
CA SER A 154 -4.80 3.95 -11.35
C SER A 154 -4.96 2.58 -11.99
N ARG A 155 -4.03 2.19 -12.87
CA ARG A 155 -4.00 0.85 -13.48
C ARG A 155 -3.70 -0.24 -12.46
N TYR A 156 -2.75 -0.01 -11.55
CA TYR A 156 -2.40 -0.95 -10.48
C TYR A 156 -3.59 -1.26 -9.57
N GLN A 157 -4.37 -0.25 -9.20
CA GLN A 157 -5.59 -0.41 -8.39
C GLN A 157 -6.78 -0.96 -9.19
N ASN A 158 -6.62 -1.20 -10.51
CA ASN A 158 -7.71 -1.43 -11.46
C ASN A 158 -8.87 -0.45 -11.23
N ALA A 159 -8.51 0.81 -10.97
CA ALA A 159 -9.46 1.80 -10.54
C ALA A 159 -10.28 2.24 -11.77
N THR A 160 -11.60 2.22 -11.62
CA THR A 160 -12.55 2.48 -12.71
C THR A 160 -13.71 3.31 -12.20
N GLY A 161 -14.39 3.99 -13.12
CA GLY A 161 -15.67 4.63 -12.83
C GLY A 161 -15.54 5.95 -12.07
N SER A 162 -15.03 6.99 -12.75
CA SER A 162 -15.25 8.36 -12.27
C SER A 162 -16.74 8.65 -12.15
N LYS A 163 -17.13 9.35 -11.08
CA LYS A 163 -18.54 9.70 -10.82
C LYS A 163 -18.98 10.97 -11.53
N GLY A 164 -18.19 11.46 -12.49
CA GLY A 164 -18.48 12.68 -13.24
C GLY A 164 -18.23 13.95 -12.44
N GLY A 165 -17.32 13.91 -11.46
CA GLY A 165 -16.83 15.11 -10.79
C GLY A 165 -15.91 15.96 -11.68
N THR A 166 -15.34 17.00 -11.07
CA THR A 166 -14.31 17.84 -11.69
C THR A 166 -13.02 17.72 -10.91
N VAL A 167 -11.90 17.77 -11.62
CA VAL A 167 -10.57 17.86 -11.00
C VAL A 167 -10.50 19.16 -10.20
N GLN A 168 -9.99 19.08 -8.97
CA GLN A 168 -9.94 20.23 -8.04
C GLN A 168 -8.76 21.17 -8.28
N PHE A 169 -7.92 20.87 -9.27
CA PHE A 169 -6.69 21.60 -9.59
C PHE A 169 -6.86 22.37 -10.89
N SER A 170 -6.50 23.65 -10.87
CA SER A 170 -6.73 24.56 -12.00
C SER A 170 -5.79 24.33 -13.19
N ASP A 171 -4.73 23.56 -13.00
CA ASP A 171 -3.70 23.27 -14.00
C ASP A 171 -3.85 21.87 -14.62
N ILE A 172 -5.01 21.23 -14.42
CA ILE A 172 -5.39 19.99 -15.09
C ILE A 172 -6.51 20.30 -16.08
N GLU A 173 -6.11 20.44 -17.34
CA GLU A 173 -7.04 20.73 -18.45
C GLU A 173 -7.81 19.47 -18.88
N PRO A 174 -9.09 19.59 -19.29
CA PRO A 174 -9.91 18.47 -19.75
C PRO A 174 -9.35 17.68 -20.94
N ASP A 175 -8.46 18.28 -21.74
CA ASP A 175 -7.80 17.64 -22.89
C ASP A 175 -6.46 17.00 -22.54
N HIS A 176 -6.02 17.09 -21.28
CA HIS A 176 -4.81 16.42 -20.82
C HIS A 176 -4.95 14.90 -21.00
N TRP A 177 -3.92 14.24 -21.56
CA TRP A 177 -3.97 12.81 -21.88
C TRP A 177 -4.31 11.91 -20.67
N ALA A 178 -3.86 12.32 -19.48
CA ALA A 178 -4.13 11.64 -18.20
C ALA A 178 -5.39 12.14 -17.47
N TYR A 179 -6.23 12.98 -18.09
CA TYR A 179 -7.33 13.67 -17.39
C TYR A 179 -8.26 12.71 -16.64
N ASN A 180 -8.63 11.59 -17.25
CA ASN A 180 -9.54 10.62 -16.62
C ASN A 180 -8.92 9.95 -15.39
N ASP A 181 -7.63 9.59 -15.45
CA ASP A 181 -6.91 9.00 -14.32
C ASP A 181 -6.73 10.03 -13.19
N LEU A 182 -6.39 11.27 -13.55
CA LEU A 182 -6.26 12.38 -12.61
C LEU A 182 -7.59 12.74 -11.93
N LEU A 183 -8.69 12.74 -12.69
CA LEU A 183 -10.03 12.96 -12.16
C LEU A 183 -10.42 11.90 -11.15
N MET A 184 -10.23 10.63 -11.52
CA MET A 184 -10.52 9.52 -10.62
C MET A 184 -9.64 9.55 -9.36
N ALA A 185 -8.33 9.77 -9.52
CA ALA A 185 -7.42 9.91 -8.39
C ALA A 185 -7.78 11.10 -7.47
N SER A 186 -8.28 12.20 -8.05
CA SER A 186 -8.81 13.34 -7.29
C SER A 186 -10.08 12.95 -6.52
N GLU A 187 -11.00 12.21 -7.13
CA GLU A 187 -12.25 11.76 -6.49
C GLU A 187 -11.99 10.74 -5.36
N LEU A 188 -10.95 9.92 -5.50
CA LEU A 188 -10.50 8.96 -4.49
C LEU A 188 -9.66 9.61 -3.38
N GLY A 189 -9.35 10.91 -3.49
CA GLY A 189 -8.57 11.65 -2.50
C GLY A 189 -7.07 11.31 -2.51
N TRP A 190 -6.57 10.72 -3.60
CA TRP A 190 -5.16 10.38 -3.75
C TRP A 190 -4.28 11.60 -4.02
N LEU A 191 -4.83 12.57 -4.74
CA LEU A 191 -4.08 13.76 -5.14
C LEU A 191 -4.06 14.80 -4.03
N LYS A 192 -2.85 15.18 -3.62
CA LYS A 192 -2.59 16.42 -2.88
C LYS A 192 -1.79 17.36 -3.78
N GLY A 193 -2.33 18.56 -3.99
CA GLY A 193 -1.63 19.63 -4.70
C GLY A 193 -0.70 20.40 -3.79
N TYR A 194 -0.02 21.37 -4.39
CA TYR A 194 0.84 22.30 -3.67
C TYR A 194 0.04 23.43 -3.00
N ALA A 195 0.70 24.25 -2.20
CA ALA A 195 0.07 25.37 -1.48
C ALA A 195 -0.59 26.41 -2.41
N ASP A 196 -0.16 26.47 -3.67
CA ASP A 196 -0.72 27.30 -4.74
C ASP A 196 -1.96 26.69 -5.41
N LYS A 197 -2.46 25.55 -4.90
CA LYS A 197 -3.60 24.79 -5.43
C LYS A 197 -3.38 24.17 -6.81
N GLN A 198 -2.12 24.03 -7.24
CA GLN A 198 -1.76 23.34 -8.47
C GLN A 198 -1.39 21.89 -8.19
N PHE A 199 -1.57 21.00 -9.18
CA PHE A 199 -1.11 19.61 -9.11
C PHE A 199 0.22 19.39 -9.81
N ARG A 200 0.50 20.16 -10.87
CA ARG A 200 1.66 20.12 -11.77
C ARG A 200 1.78 18.78 -12.49
N PRO A 201 0.78 18.36 -13.30
CA PRO A 201 0.72 17.02 -13.88
C PRO A 201 1.95 16.67 -14.74
N ASN A 202 2.54 17.65 -15.42
CA ASN A 202 3.69 17.47 -16.32
C ASN A 202 5.04 17.70 -15.65
N ALA A 203 5.09 18.05 -14.37
CA ALA A 203 6.35 18.16 -13.65
C ALA A 203 6.86 16.77 -13.25
N SER A 204 8.18 16.58 -13.27
CA SER A 204 8.83 15.44 -12.62
C SER A 204 8.43 15.36 -11.15
N ILE A 205 8.34 14.14 -10.62
CA ILE A 205 8.05 13.90 -9.21
C ILE A 205 9.31 13.50 -8.45
N THR A 206 9.48 14.00 -7.22
CA THR A 206 10.60 13.56 -6.38
C THR A 206 10.34 12.18 -5.78
N ARG A 207 11.40 11.50 -5.31
CA ARG A 207 11.26 10.21 -4.62
C ARG A 207 10.37 10.30 -3.38
N ALA A 208 10.52 11.35 -2.58
CA ALA A 208 9.67 11.58 -1.42
C ALA A 208 8.20 11.79 -1.81
N GLU A 209 7.94 12.62 -2.80
CA GLU A 209 6.58 12.85 -3.29
C GLU A 209 5.95 11.54 -3.82
N ALA A 210 6.72 10.72 -4.54
CA ALA A 210 6.26 9.44 -5.06
C ALA A 210 5.84 8.48 -3.94
N VAL A 211 6.68 8.25 -2.91
CA VAL A 211 6.32 7.33 -1.81
C VAL A 211 5.14 7.85 -0.99
N THR A 212 5.01 9.16 -0.79
CA THR A 212 3.85 9.71 -0.08
C THR A 212 2.54 9.52 -0.87
N LEU A 213 2.61 9.55 -2.20
CA LEU A 213 1.47 9.27 -3.05
C LEU A 213 1.13 7.76 -3.05
N ILE A 214 2.14 6.90 -3.17
CA ILE A 214 1.97 5.44 -3.14
C ILE A 214 1.37 4.99 -1.80
N ASN A 215 1.89 5.44 -0.66
CA ASN A 215 1.32 5.14 0.66
C ASN A 215 -0.16 5.51 0.75
N ARG A 216 -0.52 6.69 0.24
CA ARG A 216 -1.92 7.14 0.23
C ARG A 216 -2.83 6.27 -0.62
N VAL A 217 -2.35 5.82 -1.78
CA VAL A 217 -3.10 4.90 -2.63
C VAL A 217 -3.26 3.52 -1.98
N LEU A 218 -2.25 3.09 -1.22
CA LEU A 218 -2.28 1.84 -0.44
C LEU A 218 -3.03 1.96 0.89
N ASP A 219 -3.58 3.14 1.23
CA ASP A 219 -4.18 3.49 2.53
C ASP A 219 -3.25 3.22 3.73
N ARG A 220 -1.94 3.35 3.53
CA ARG A 220 -0.92 3.29 4.58
C ARG A 220 -0.85 4.63 5.31
N LYS A 221 -0.84 4.57 6.64
CA LYS A 221 -0.95 5.76 7.49
C LYS A 221 0.22 5.79 8.46
N PRO A 222 1.37 6.32 8.00
CA PRO A 222 2.52 6.41 8.87
C PRO A 222 2.20 7.34 10.04
N ASP A 223 2.55 6.90 11.24
CA ASP A 223 2.35 7.64 12.48
C ASP A 223 3.68 7.78 13.24
N SER A 224 3.90 8.97 13.81
CA SER A 224 5.14 9.29 14.50
C SER A 224 5.37 8.43 15.74
N GLU A 225 4.32 8.09 16.49
CA GLU A 225 4.47 7.29 17.70
C GLU A 225 4.91 5.85 17.37
N ASN A 226 4.35 5.25 16.30
CA ASN A 226 4.79 3.95 15.82
C ASN A 226 6.26 3.96 15.37
N ILE A 227 6.64 4.98 14.60
CA ILE A 227 7.98 5.07 14.03
C ILE A 227 9.02 5.34 15.13
N GLU A 228 8.73 6.24 16.07
CA GLU A 228 9.63 6.53 17.20
C GLU A 228 9.87 5.31 18.09
N LYS A 229 8.82 4.50 18.34
CA LYS A 229 8.93 3.25 19.12
C LYS A 229 9.82 2.21 18.44
N ASN A 230 9.82 2.17 17.11
CA ASN A 230 10.50 1.13 16.33
C ASN A 230 11.81 1.61 15.67
N GLN A 231 12.21 2.87 15.88
CA GLN A 231 13.32 3.53 15.18
C GLN A 231 14.68 2.80 15.23
N ASN A 232 14.90 1.94 16.21
CA ASN A 232 16.15 1.19 16.37
C ASN A 232 16.22 -0.07 15.49
N GLU A 233 15.08 -0.60 15.08
CA GLU A 233 14.99 -1.82 14.26
C GLU A 233 14.79 -1.51 12.76
N MET A 234 14.37 -0.29 12.46
CA MET A 234 14.12 0.18 11.10
C MET A 234 15.42 0.43 10.32
N LYS A 235 15.33 0.28 8.99
CA LYS A 235 16.29 0.84 8.04
C LYS A 235 16.39 2.34 8.23
N LYS A 236 17.62 2.85 8.25
CA LYS A 236 17.94 4.28 8.38
C LYS A 236 18.64 4.75 7.12
N PHE A 237 18.30 5.96 6.68
CA PHE A 237 19.02 6.63 5.62
C PHE A 237 19.68 7.91 6.14
N SER A 238 20.82 8.28 5.56
CA SER A 238 21.64 9.39 6.07
C SER A 238 21.03 10.78 5.86
N ASP A 239 20.01 10.90 5.01
CA ASP A 239 19.50 12.15 4.44
C ASP A 239 17.99 12.37 4.66
N GLU A 240 17.31 11.54 5.45
CA GLU A 240 15.84 11.56 5.54
C GLU A 240 15.27 11.95 6.91
N LEU A 241 16.04 11.84 8.00
CA LEU A 241 15.52 11.99 9.38
C LEU A 241 14.82 13.34 9.65
N ASN A 242 15.29 14.44 9.04
CA ASN A 242 14.70 15.78 9.18
C ASN A 242 13.84 16.19 7.97
N HIS A 243 13.58 15.25 7.05
CA HIS A 243 12.83 15.51 5.83
C HIS A 243 11.32 15.47 6.10
N TRP A 244 10.54 16.29 5.40
CA TRP A 244 9.08 16.38 5.62
C TRP A 244 8.36 15.05 5.36
N ALA A 245 8.96 14.19 4.52
CA ALA A 245 8.46 12.85 4.18
C ALA A 245 9.07 11.72 5.03
N HIS A 246 9.81 12.01 6.11
CA HIS A 246 10.45 11.01 6.98
C HIS A 246 9.53 9.82 7.31
N LEU A 247 8.31 10.12 7.74
CA LEU A 247 7.34 9.11 8.14
C LEU A 247 6.91 8.21 6.97
N ASP A 248 6.63 8.81 5.81
CA ASP A 248 6.27 8.09 4.58
C ASP A 248 7.43 7.23 4.05
N ILE A 249 8.67 7.70 4.18
CA ILE A 249 9.89 6.98 3.80
C ILE A 249 10.06 5.73 4.69
N CYS A 250 9.87 5.89 5.99
CA CYS A 250 9.97 4.79 6.96
C CYS A 250 8.91 3.71 6.70
N GLU A 251 7.67 4.11 6.43
CA GLU A 251 6.56 3.23 6.05
C GLU A 251 6.82 2.47 4.74
N ALA A 252 7.39 3.14 3.75
CA ALA A 252 7.68 2.53 2.46
C ALA A 252 8.87 1.55 2.53
N ALA A 253 9.87 1.85 3.35
CA ALA A 253 11.16 1.16 3.37
C ALA A 253 11.24 -0.04 4.32
N ASN A 254 10.31 -0.15 5.27
CA ASN A 254 10.35 -1.18 6.32
C ASN A 254 9.16 -2.13 6.21
N THR A 255 9.44 -3.44 6.14
CA THR A 255 8.38 -4.45 6.27
C THR A 255 7.99 -4.56 7.74
N HIS A 256 6.70 -4.54 8.06
CA HIS A 256 6.25 -4.55 9.45
C HIS A 256 4.87 -5.21 9.61
N GLU A 257 4.66 -5.78 10.79
CA GLU A 257 3.35 -6.23 11.25
C GLU A 257 2.58 -5.06 11.86
N TYR A 258 1.28 -4.99 11.61
CA TYR A 258 0.40 -3.97 12.17
C TYR A 258 -1.02 -4.47 12.42
N TYR A 259 -1.79 -3.74 13.21
CA TYR A 259 -3.25 -3.80 13.22
C TYR A 259 -3.83 -2.39 13.09
N LEU A 260 -5.13 -2.30 12.82
CA LEU A 260 -5.86 -1.04 12.76
C LEU A 260 -6.57 -0.80 14.09
N ASP A 261 -6.37 0.37 14.69
CA ASP A 261 -7.07 0.78 15.91
C ASP A 261 -8.54 1.18 15.62
N SER A 262 -9.25 1.63 16.66
CA SER A 262 -10.66 2.04 16.54
C SER A 262 -10.89 3.25 15.63
N ASP A 263 -9.85 4.06 15.40
CA ASP A 263 -9.88 5.26 14.56
C ASP A 263 -9.35 4.96 13.14
N ASN A 264 -9.08 3.68 12.84
CA ASN A 264 -8.52 3.21 11.59
C ASN A 264 -7.09 3.75 11.34
N ASN A 265 -6.36 4.03 12.41
CA ASN A 265 -4.92 4.29 12.34
C ASN A 265 -4.16 2.97 12.41
N GLU A 266 -3.03 2.96 11.75
CA GLU A 266 -2.12 1.84 11.80
C GLU A 266 -1.37 1.83 13.14
N VAL A 267 -1.21 0.65 13.75
CA VAL A 267 -0.38 0.45 14.95
C VAL A 267 0.63 -0.65 14.67
N TRP A 268 1.91 -0.28 14.63
CA TRP A 268 3.00 -1.21 14.32
C TRP A 268 3.29 -2.09 15.53
N THR A 269 3.31 -3.40 15.31
CA THR A 269 3.59 -4.39 16.37
C THR A 269 4.99 -4.96 16.30
N ARG A 270 5.60 -5.00 15.10
CA ARG A 270 6.93 -5.58 14.88
C ARG A 270 7.53 -5.17 13.54
N ILE A 271 8.83 -4.84 13.52
CA ILE A 271 9.60 -4.75 12.28
C ILE A 271 10.06 -6.14 11.83
N LEU A 272 9.90 -6.46 10.56
CA LEU A 272 10.32 -7.72 9.95
C LEU A 272 11.54 -7.48 9.07
N ASN A 273 12.71 -7.85 9.59
CA ASN A 273 13.98 -7.79 8.87
C ASN A 273 14.22 -9.11 8.13
N TYR A 274 14.20 -9.07 6.80
CA TYR A 274 14.50 -10.20 5.90
C TYR A 274 15.77 -9.93 5.11
#